data_AF-A0A7V3UGP2-F1
#
_entry.id   AF-A0A7V3UGP2-F1
#
_cell.length_a   1.000
_cell.length_b   1.000
_cell.length_c   1.000
_cell.angle_alpha   90.00
_cell.angle_beta   90.00
_cell.angle_gamma   90.00
#
_symmetry.space_group_name_H-M   'P 1'
#
loop_
_entity.id
_entity.type
_entity.pdbx_description
1 polymer ?
#
loop_
_entity_poly.entity_id
_entity_poly.type
_entity_poly.pdbx_seq_one_letter_code
_entity_poly.pdbx_strand_id
1 'polypeptide(L)'
;MKHFKPVNKKAKANEPSPEETQLREKVTDGAEEKADVVGMQLPLACASTLDPGWEVDPFGGVAQLCQPMESDLYGCTDPCWWPAQVPDNLHTYPEWSAQCNAAVQDWRTLETVFPEEEPEA
;
A
#
# COMPACT_ATOMS: atom_id res chain seq x y z
N MET A 1 24.41 19.88 3.34
CA MET A 1 25.35 20.50 4.30
C MET A 1 26.49 21.21 3.57
N LYS A 2 26.23 22.07 2.58
CA LYS A 2 27.33 22.75 1.82
C LYS A 2 28.03 23.85 2.61
N HIS A 3 27.40 24.36 3.68
CA HIS A 3 27.87 25.54 4.42
C HIS A 3 28.21 25.27 5.88
N PHE A 4 28.14 24.01 6.33
CA PHE A 4 28.47 23.63 7.70
C PHE A 4 29.76 22.81 7.71
N LYS A 5 30.76 23.28 8.45
CA LYS A 5 32.03 22.55 8.63
C LYS A 5 31.91 21.62 9.84
N PRO A 6 32.33 20.35 9.72
CA PRO A 6 32.28 19.43 10.85
C PRO A 6 33.30 19.85 11.93
N VAL A 7 32.83 19.95 13.17
CA VAL A 7 33.62 20.41 14.32
C VAL A 7 34.28 19.28 15.11
N ASN A 8 33.89 18.02 14.88
CA ASN A 8 34.44 16.86 15.59
C ASN A 8 34.66 15.65 14.66
N LYS A 9 35.40 14.64 15.14
CA LYS A 9 35.76 13.43 14.37
C LYS A 9 34.54 12.63 13.90
N LYS A 10 33.46 12.59 14.71
CA LYS A 10 32.21 11.89 14.36
C LYS A 10 31.48 12.58 13.22
N ALA A 11 31.46 13.91 13.21
CA ALA A 11 30.86 14.70 12.14
C ALA A 11 31.63 14.55 10.82
N LYS A 12 32.97 14.44 10.87
CA LYS A 12 33.80 14.15 9.69
C LYS A 12 33.52 12.76 9.09
N ALA A 13 33.22 11.77 9.92
CA ALA A 13 32.90 10.42 9.44
C ALA A 13 31.57 10.34 8.68
N ASN A 14 30.72 11.37 8.81
CA ASN A 14 29.44 11.49 8.12
C ASN A 14 29.49 12.49 6.96
N GLU A 15 30.69 12.97 6.57
CA GLU A 15 30.81 13.79 5.36
C GLU A 15 30.50 12.91 4.14
N PRO A 16 29.53 13.30 3.30
CA PRO A 16 29.26 12.57 2.07
C PRO A 16 30.50 12.59 1.19
N SER A 17 30.73 11.51 0.47
CA SER A 17 31.86 11.43 -0.44
C SER A 17 31.74 12.51 -1.54
N PRO A 18 32.86 12.89 -2.19
CA PRO A 18 32.82 13.79 -3.33
C PRO A 18 31.89 13.31 -4.45
N GLU A 19 31.73 11.99 -4.59
CA GLU A 19 30.82 11.36 -5.56
C GLU A 19 29.35 11.50 -5.14
N GLU A 20 29.04 11.31 -3.85
CA GLU A 20 27.69 11.53 -3.30
C GLU A 20 27.27 13.00 -3.37
N THR A 21 28.24 13.91 -3.23
CA THR A 21 28.00 15.35 -3.36
C THR A 21 27.71 15.74 -4.80
N GLN A 22 28.49 15.21 -5.76
CA GLN A 22 28.26 15.43 -7.18
C GLN A 22 26.95 14.81 -7.67
N LEU A 23 26.56 13.64 -7.15
CA LEU A 23 25.28 13.02 -7.47
C LEU A 23 24.11 13.88 -6.98
N ARG A 24 24.21 14.45 -5.77
CA ARG A 24 23.21 15.38 -5.22
C ARG A 24 23.15 16.70 -5.98
N GLU A 25 24.28 17.20 -6.49
CA GLU A 25 24.32 18.44 -7.28
C GLU A 25 23.72 18.26 -8.67
N LYS A 26 23.93 17.10 -9.30
CA LYS A 26 23.26 16.74 -10.57
C LYS A 26 21.73 16.68 -10.45
N VAL A 27 21.20 16.39 -9.26
CA VAL A 27 19.75 16.43 -8.99
C VAL A 27 19.22 17.86 -8.86
N THR A 28 20.08 18.84 -8.54
CA THR A 28 19.64 20.24 -8.30
C THR A 28 19.80 21.16 -9.51
N ASP A 29 20.76 20.89 -10.40
CA ASP A 29 21.03 21.72 -11.57
C ASP A 29 20.29 21.24 -12.81
N GLY A 30 18.96 21.37 -12.82
CA GLY A 30 18.11 21.67 -13.99
C GLY A 30 18.18 20.80 -15.26
N ALA A 31 18.94 19.72 -15.29
CA ALA A 31 18.95 18.71 -16.34
C ALA A 31 18.09 17.53 -15.87
N GLU A 32 16.81 17.81 -15.61
CA GLU A 32 15.80 16.76 -15.56
C GLU A 32 15.79 16.10 -16.96
N GLU A 33 16.42 14.93 -17.08
CA GLU A 33 15.68 13.87 -17.76
C GLU A 33 14.35 13.84 -17.01
N LYS A 34 13.33 14.42 -17.64
CA LYS A 34 11.96 14.30 -17.18
C LYS A 34 11.71 12.81 -17.19
N ALA A 35 11.95 12.15 -16.05
CA ALA A 35 11.38 10.86 -15.78
C ALA A 35 9.91 11.08 -16.06
N ASP A 36 9.43 10.48 -17.14
CA ASP A 36 8.06 10.65 -17.58
C ASP A 36 7.23 10.20 -16.38
N VAL A 37 6.60 11.16 -15.69
CA VAL A 37 5.77 10.88 -14.53
C VAL A 37 4.49 10.30 -15.11
N VAL A 38 4.56 9.03 -15.49
CA VAL A 38 3.39 8.25 -15.82
C VAL A 38 2.67 8.08 -14.49
N GLY A 39 1.59 8.82 -14.30
CA GLY A 39 0.74 8.68 -13.12
C GLY A 39 0.34 7.22 -12.98
N MET A 40 0.37 6.68 -11.75
CA MET A 40 0.00 5.29 -11.50
C MET A 40 -1.45 5.07 -11.95
N GLN A 41 -1.62 4.43 -13.11
CA GLN A 41 -2.93 4.07 -13.63
C GLN A 41 -3.36 2.79 -12.93
N LEU A 42 -4.23 2.93 -11.94
CA LEU A 42 -4.83 1.80 -11.26
C LEU A 42 -5.90 1.16 -12.17
N PRO A 43 -6.00 -0.18 -12.19
CA PRO A 43 -7.05 -0.85 -12.94
C PRO A 43 -8.45 -0.41 -12.47
N LEU A 44 -9.42 -0.44 -13.38
CA LEU A 44 -10.82 -0.22 -13.03
C LEU A 44 -11.26 -1.23 -11.96
N ALA A 45 -12.11 -0.77 -11.03
CA ALA A 45 -12.65 -1.53 -9.89
C ALA A 45 -11.67 -1.90 -8.77
N CYS A 46 -10.37 -1.57 -8.88
CA CYS A 46 -9.43 -1.70 -7.76
C CYS A 46 -9.49 -0.47 -6.83
N ALA A 47 -9.05 -0.64 -5.58
CA ALA A 47 -8.94 0.44 -4.63
C ALA A 47 -7.85 1.45 -5.03
N SER A 48 -8.16 2.75 -4.93
CA SER A 48 -7.19 3.84 -5.12
C SER A 48 -6.73 4.50 -3.83
N THR A 49 -7.31 4.11 -2.69
CA THR A 49 -6.85 4.47 -1.35
C THR A 49 -5.85 3.42 -0.90
N LEU A 50 -4.59 3.78 -0.70
CA LEU A 50 -3.49 2.81 -0.56
C LEU A 50 -2.84 2.91 0.82
N ASP A 51 -3.46 2.28 1.81
CA ASP A 51 -3.01 2.23 3.21
C ASP A 51 -2.98 0.80 3.80
N PRO A 52 -2.11 -0.12 3.33
CA PRO A 52 -1.19 -0.02 2.20
C PRO A 52 -1.84 -0.33 0.84
N GLY A 53 -3.12 -0.68 0.78
CA GLY A 53 -3.85 -1.03 -0.44
C GLY A 53 -4.51 -2.40 -0.33
N TRP A 54 -5.35 -2.76 -1.30
CA TRP A 54 -6.02 -4.07 -1.35
C TRP A 54 -5.54 -4.94 -2.50
N GLU A 55 -5.64 -4.46 -3.75
CA GLU A 55 -5.13 -5.18 -4.92
C GLU A 55 -3.66 -4.89 -5.22
N VAL A 56 -3.22 -3.65 -5.00
CA VAL A 56 -1.84 -3.20 -5.24
C VAL A 56 -1.41 -2.23 -4.14
N ASP A 57 -0.11 -2.17 -3.91
CA ASP A 57 0.51 -1.22 -2.98
C ASP A 57 0.84 0.13 -3.66
N PRO A 58 1.24 1.18 -2.92
CA PRO A 58 1.55 2.50 -3.49
C PRO A 58 2.72 2.51 -4.47
N PHE A 59 3.49 1.42 -4.51
CA PHE A 59 4.62 1.25 -5.41
C PHE A 59 4.24 0.47 -6.67
N GLY A 60 2.95 0.14 -6.84
CA GLY A 60 2.43 -0.61 -7.97
C GLY A 60 2.73 -2.11 -7.91
N GLY A 61 3.16 -2.62 -6.76
CA GLY A 61 3.42 -4.03 -6.50
C GLY A 61 2.42 -4.64 -5.53
N VAL A 62 2.82 -5.74 -4.90
CA VAL A 62 2.06 -6.41 -3.82
C VAL A 62 2.90 -6.65 -2.58
N ALA A 63 4.16 -6.19 -2.58
CA ALA A 63 5.14 -6.54 -1.57
C ALA A 63 4.95 -5.76 -0.26
N GLN A 64 4.22 -4.64 -0.30
CA GLN A 64 3.87 -3.86 0.89
C GLN A 64 2.44 -4.10 1.37
N LEU A 65 1.66 -4.91 0.64
CA LEU A 65 0.42 -5.45 1.17
C LEU A 65 0.72 -6.41 2.32
N CYS A 66 -0.22 -6.61 3.22
CA CYS A 66 -0.07 -7.56 4.31
C CYS A 66 0.18 -8.99 3.79
N GLN A 67 1.12 -9.68 4.45
CA GLN A 67 1.55 -11.02 4.07
C GLN A 67 1.33 -12.00 5.23
N PRO A 68 0.43 -12.99 5.08
CA PRO A 68 -0.55 -13.14 3.99
C PRO A 68 -1.69 -12.11 4.09
N MET A 69 -2.49 -11.96 3.04
CA MET A 69 -3.58 -10.98 2.96
C MET A 69 -4.58 -11.12 4.13
N GLU A 70 -4.83 -12.34 4.60
CA GLU A 70 -5.70 -12.63 5.74
C GLU A 70 -5.27 -11.93 7.03
N SER A 71 -4.02 -11.48 7.14
CA SER A 71 -3.53 -10.72 8.29
C SER A 71 -4.08 -9.29 8.34
N ASP A 72 -4.53 -8.75 7.20
CA ASP A 72 -5.14 -7.43 7.10
C ASP A 72 -6.66 -7.47 7.08
N LEU A 73 -7.23 -8.65 6.81
CA LEU A 73 -8.64 -8.81 6.48
C LEU A 73 -9.57 -8.13 7.49
N TYR A 74 -9.33 -8.35 8.79
CA TYR A 74 -10.13 -7.73 9.84
C TYR A 74 -9.84 -6.23 10.01
N GLY A 75 -8.60 -5.81 9.77
CA GLY A 75 -8.24 -4.40 9.70
C GLY A 75 -8.95 -3.66 8.56
N CYS A 76 -9.37 -4.38 7.52
CA CYS A 76 -10.10 -3.83 6.37
C CYS A 76 -11.62 -3.86 6.57
N THR A 77 -12.17 -4.98 7.03
CA THR A 77 -13.62 -5.20 7.16
C THR A 77 -14.22 -4.45 8.36
N ASP A 78 -13.56 -4.49 9.53
CA ASP A 78 -14.11 -3.94 10.78
C ASP A 78 -14.31 -2.42 10.74
N PRO A 79 -13.41 -1.61 10.13
CA PRO A 79 -13.61 -0.17 10.01
C PRO A 79 -14.14 0.28 8.64
N CYS A 80 -14.61 -0.62 7.77
CA CYS A 80 -15.02 -0.31 6.39
C CYS A 80 -13.92 0.37 5.55
N TRP A 81 -12.68 -0.12 5.55
CA TRP A 81 -11.59 0.61 4.90
C TRP A 81 -11.68 0.58 3.35
N TRP A 82 -12.04 -0.57 2.78
CA TRP A 82 -12.24 -0.77 1.34
C TRP A 82 -13.62 -1.40 1.03
N PRO A 83 -14.73 -0.69 1.29
CA PRO A 83 -16.07 -1.28 1.28
C PRO A 83 -16.58 -1.69 -0.11
N ALA A 84 -15.93 -1.24 -1.18
CA ALA A 84 -16.25 -1.70 -2.54
C ALA A 84 -15.63 -3.07 -2.87
N GLN A 85 -14.56 -3.45 -2.16
CA GLN A 85 -13.81 -4.69 -2.38
C GLN A 85 -14.04 -5.72 -1.26
N VAL A 86 -14.14 -5.24 -0.02
CA VAL A 86 -14.22 -6.06 1.20
C VAL A 86 -15.53 -5.73 1.91
N PRO A 87 -16.39 -6.73 2.20
CA PRO A 87 -17.60 -6.52 2.99
C PRO A 87 -17.28 -5.89 4.35
N ASP A 88 -18.11 -4.97 4.82
CA ASP A 88 -17.87 -4.23 6.05
C ASP A 88 -18.65 -4.76 7.25
N ASN A 89 -17.93 -5.11 8.33
CA ASN A 89 -18.54 -5.51 9.59
C ASN A 89 -19.09 -4.34 10.41
N LEU A 90 -18.74 -3.08 10.08
CA LEU A 90 -19.19 -1.93 10.86
C LEU A 90 -20.68 -1.61 10.65
N HIS A 91 -21.19 -1.78 9.43
CA HIS A 91 -22.52 -1.31 9.07
C HIS A 91 -23.31 -2.25 8.15
N THR A 92 -22.83 -2.54 6.94
CA THR A 92 -23.67 -3.23 5.94
C THR A 92 -23.72 -4.74 6.17
N TYR A 93 -22.60 -5.34 6.55
CA TYR A 93 -22.46 -6.79 6.73
C TYR A 93 -21.87 -7.15 8.11
N PRO A 94 -22.53 -6.79 9.23
CA PRO A 94 -21.96 -6.93 10.57
C PRO A 94 -21.61 -8.37 10.99
N GLU A 95 -22.22 -9.37 10.35
CA GLU A 95 -22.00 -10.78 10.65
C GLU A 95 -21.21 -11.50 9.55
N TRP A 96 -20.61 -10.77 8.59
CA TRP A 96 -19.93 -11.38 7.44
C TRP A 96 -18.82 -12.36 7.86
N SER A 97 -18.03 -12.00 8.87
CA SER A 97 -16.98 -12.86 9.40
C SER A 97 -17.38 -13.70 10.62
N ALA A 98 -18.68 -13.84 10.94
CA ALA A 98 -19.13 -14.50 12.18
C ALA A 98 -18.67 -15.96 12.31
N GLN A 99 -18.49 -16.66 11.19
CA GLN A 99 -17.99 -18.05 11.16
C GLN A 99 -16.47 -18.15 10.96
N CYS A 100 -15.80 -17.02 10.75
CA CYS A 100 -14.37 -16.92 10.50
C CYS A 100 -13.73 -16.18 11.67
N ASN A 101 -13.39 -16.89 12.76
CA ASN A 101 -12.73 -16.27 13.92
C ASN A 101 -11.22 -16.14 13.73
N ALA A 102 -10.63 -17.03 12.92
CA ALA A 102 -9.23 -16.99 12.58
C ALA A 102 -9.07 -17.06 11.06
N ALA A 103 -8.96 -15.91 10.40
CA ALA A 103 -8.85 -15.81 8.93
C ALA A 103 -7.79 -16.76 8.34
N VAL A 104 -6.63 -16.91 8.99
CA VAL A 104 -5.55 -17.82 8.53
C VAL A 104 -6.01 -19.30 8.44
N GLN A 105 -7.03 -19.70 9.19
CA GLN A 105 -7.56 -21.08 9.22
C GLN A 105 -8.91 -21.19 8.50
N ASP A 106 -9.79 -20.23 8.74
CA ASP A 106 -11.22 -20.31 8.43
C ASP A 106 -11.62 -19.45 7.21
N TRP A 107 -10.68 -18.85 6.47
CA TRP A 107 -10.99 -17.93 5.35
C TRP A 107 -11.99 -18.47 4.32
N ARG A 108 -12.12 -19.80 4.19
CA ARG A 108 -13.07 -20.45 3.28
C ARG A 108 -14.54 -20.29 3.68
N THR A 109 -14.83 -19.89 4.91
CA THR A 109 -16.20 -19.62 5.36
C THR A 109 -16.67 -18.23 4.99
N LEU A 110 -15.80 -17.39 4.42
CA LEU A 110 -16.14 -16.04 3.97
C LEU A 110 -16.83 -16.13 2.60
N GLU A 111 -18.00 -15.51 2.50
CA GLU A 111 -18.82 -15.55 1.29
C GLU A 111 -18.77 -14.22 0.52
N THR A 112 -19.05 -14.26 -0.78
CA THR A 112 -19.29 -13.04 -1.56
C THR A 112 -20.65 -12.46 -1.20
N VAL A 113 -20.75 -11.14 -1.14
CA VAL A 113 -21.99 -10.45 -0.75
C VAL A 113 -22.86 -9.98 -1.92
N PHE A 114 -22.34 -10.07 -3.14
CA PHE A 114 -23.13 -9.77 -4.33
C PHE A 114 -24.10 -10.94 -4.59
N PRO A 115 -25.42 -10.68 -4.75
CA PRO A 115 -26.37 -11.74 -5.03
C PRO A 115 -26.01 -12.50 -6.31
N GLU A 116 -25.96 -13.82 -6.24
CA GLU A 116 -25.87 -14.64 -7.46
C GLU A 116 -27.18 -14.48 -8.25
N GLU A 117 -27.08 -14.29 -9.58
CA GLU A 117 -28.25 -14.39 -10.45
C GLU A 117 -28.67 -15.87 -10.49
N GLU A 118 -29.95 -16.18 -10.22
CA GLU A 118 -30.45 -17.53 -10.48
C GLU A 118 -30.26 -17.83 -11.97
N PRO A 119 -29.70 -19.00 -12.35
CA PRO A 119 -29.61 -19.36 -13.75
C PRO A 119 -31.03 -19.42 -14.32
N GLU A 120 -31.31 -18.63 -15.38
CA GLU A 120 -32.56 -18.72 -16.11
C GLU A 120 -32.81 -20.19 -16.52
N ALA A 121 -33.87 -20.79 -15.96
CA ALA A 121 -34.26 -22.18 -16.15
C ALA A 121 -34.91 -22.44 -17.52
#